data_AF-Q46L48-F1
#
_entry.id   AF-Q46L48-F1
#
_cell.length_a   1.000
_cell.length_b   1.000
_cell.length_c   1.000
_cell.angle_alpha   90.00
_cell.angle_beta   90.00
_cell.angle_gamma   90.00
#
_symmetry.space_group_name_H-M   'P 1'
#
loop_
_entity.id
_entity.type
_entity.pdbx_description
1 polymer ?
#
loop_
_entity_poly.entity_id
_entity_poly.type
_entity_poly.pdbx_seq_one_letter_code
_entity_poly.pdbx_strand_id
1 'polypeptide(L)'
;MAKRRRKLSPELEKKISLAKKQIELITAIIHDIYEDDIQEEYKSAFLPVMSAYLSLEQMYKEVGFNDDTSSLHELYLTNLDKFKNEYEL
;
A
#
# COMPACT_ATOMS: atom_id res chain seq x y z
N MET A 1 26.26 -2.63 17.85
CA MET A 1 26.62 -1.86 16.64
C MET A 1 25.70 -0.65 16.56
N ALA A 2 26.22 0.56 16.34
CA ALA A 2 25.38 1.74 16.22
C ALA A 2 24.50 1.60 14.96
N LYS A 3 23.18 1.51 15.15
CA LYS A 3 22.21 1.48 14.04
C LYS A 3 22.37 2.79 13.28
N ARG A 4 22.78 2.74 12.01
CA ARG A 4 22.88 3.96 11.17
C ARG A 4 21.54 4.69 11.23
N ARG A 5 21.57 6.01 11.48
CA ARG A 5 20.35 6.81 11.53
C ARG A 5 19.69 6.80 10.16
N ARG A 6 18.45 6.33 10.09
CA ARG A 6 17.67 6.29 8.85
C ARG A 6 17.41 7.70 8.31
N LYS A 7 17.38 7.85 6.99
CA LYS A 7 16.99 9.12 6.34
C LYS A 7 15.49 9.29 6.46
N LEU A 8 15.04 10.43 6.99
CA LEU A 8 13.61 10.75 7.11
C LEU A 8 13.16 11.59 5.91
N SER A 9 11.90 11.40 5.51
CA SER A 9 11.23 12.22 4.50
C SER A 9 9.79 12.49 4.97
N PRO A 10 9.48 13.71 5.47
CA PRO A 10 8.13 14.07 5.89
C PRO A 10 7.08 13.89 4.78
N GLU A 11 7.50 14.10 3.52
CA GLU A 11 6.63 13.90 2.36
C GLU A 11 6.27 12.42 2.19
N LEU A 12 7.26 11.53 2.24
CA LEU A 12 7.01 10.09 2.11
C LEU A 12 6.24 9.55 3.32
N GLU A 13 6.51 10.05 4.53
CA GLU A 13 5.73 9.70 5.73
C GLU A 13 4.25 10.05 5.59
N LYS A 14 3.97 11.24 5.06
CA LYS A 14 2.60 11.65 4.75
C LYS A 14 1.97 10.73 3.70
N LYS A 15 2.70 10.38 2.64
CA LYS A 15 2.24 9.45 1.60
C LYS A 15 1.94 8.05 2.17
N ILE A 16 2.82 7.48 2.99
CA ILE A 16 2.60 6.20 3.68
C ILE A 16 1.36 6.27 4.58
N SER A 17 1.20 7.36 5.34
CA SER A 17 0.02 7.54 6.19
C SER A 17 -1.28 7.62 5.41
N LEU A 18 -1.28 8.29 4.26
CA LEU A 18 -2.45 8.34 3.36
C LEU A 18 -2.73 6.98 2.72
N ALA A 19 -1.68 6.28 2.28
CA ALA A 19 -1.78 4.94 1.71
C ALA A 19 -2.41 3.95 2.69
N LYS A 20 -2.04 4.03 3.97
CA LYS A 20 -2.64 3.23 5.04
C LYS A 20 -4.15 3.44 5.14
N LYS A 21 -4.60 4.70 5.18
CA LYS A 21 -6.03 5.03 5.26
C LYS A 21 -6.78 4.55 4.01
N GLN A 22 -6.18 4.69 2.84
CA GLN A 22 -6.77 4.22 1.58
C GLN A 22 -6.94 2.69 1.59
N ILE A 23 -5.95 1.96 2.10
CA ILE A 23 -6.02 0.51 2.25
C ILE A 23 -7.09 0.10 3.23
N GLU A 24 -7.16 0.74 4.39
CA GLU A 24 -8.20 0.48 5.41
C GLU A 24 -9.60 0.70 4.81
N LEU A 25 -9.78 1.78 4.04
CA LEU A 25 -11.05 2.08 3.37
C LEU A 25 -11.42 1.02 2.33
N ILE A 26 -10.52 0.68 1.41
CA ILE A 26 -10.81 -0.33 0.37
C ILE A 26 -11.05 -1.70 1.00
N THR A 27 -10.28 -2.04 2.03
CA THR A 27 -10.49 -3.29 2.78
C THR A 27 -11.88 -3.33 3.40
N ALA A 28 -12.38 -2.23 3.96
CA ALA A 28 -13.75 -2.16 4.47
C ALA A 28 -14.78 -2.33 3.35
N ILE A 29 -14.60 -1.65 2.21
CA ILE A 29 -15.49 -1.76 1.04
C ILE A 29 -15.57 -3.22 0.57
N ILE A 30 -14.43 -3.91 0.48
CA ILE A 30 -14.39 -5.33 0.07
C ILE A 30 -15.14 -6.20 1.09
N HIS A 31 -14.97 -5.97 2.39
CA HIS A 31 -15.69 -6.73 3.42
C HIS A 31 -17.20 -6.47 3.43
N ASP A 32 -17.66 -5.32 2.93
CA ASP A 32 -19.08 -5.00 2.80
C ASP A 32 -19.75 -5.68 1.57
N ILE A 33 -18.97 -6.34 0.69
CA ILE A 33 -19.52 -7.16 -0.41
C ILE A 33 -20.19 -8.40 0.16
N TYR A 34 -21.48 -8.59 -0.15
CA TYR A 34 -22.30 -9.70 0.37
C TYR A 34 -22.11 -11.03 -0.37
N GLU A 35 -21.78 -10.99 -1.67
CA GLU A 35 -21.58 -12.20 -2.47
C GLU A 35 -20.15 -12.71 -2.30
N ASP A 36 -20.01 -13.89 -1.69
CA ASP A 36 -18.72 -14.45 -1.27
C ASP A 36 -17.73 -14.60 -2.44
N ASP A 37 -18.18 -15.11 -3.59
CA ASP A 37 -17.35 -15.31 -4.77
C ASP A 37 -16.79 -13.97 -5.30
N ILE A 38 -17.63 -12.93 -5.33
CA ILE A 38 -17.22 -11.57 -5.75
C ILE A 38 -16.29 -10.97 -4.69
N GLN A 39 -16.60 -11.14 -3.41
CA GLN A 39 -15.75 -10.66 -2.33
C GLN A 39 -14.34 -11.27 -2.42
N GLU A 40 -14.23 -12.57 -2.70
CA GLU A 40 -12.96 -13.28 -2.79
C GLU A 40 -12.15 -12.87 -4.04
N GLU A 41 -12.82 -12.58 -5.15
CA GLU A 41 -12.21 -12.00 -6.34
C GLU A 41 -11.57 -10.63 -6.02
N TYR A 42 -12.33 -9.73 -5.39
CA TYR A 42 -11.84 -8.40 -4.99
C TYR A 42 -10.68 -8.51 -3.99
N LYS A 43 -10.78 -9.40 -2.99
CA LYS A 43 -9.68 -9.66 -2.04
C LYS A 43 -8.41 -10.06 -2.78
N SER A 44 -8.53 -11.02 -3.69
CA SER A 44 -7.40 -11.55 -4.46
C SER A 44 -6.75 -10.50 -5.34
N ALA A 45 -7.56 -9.70 -6.05
CA ALA A 45 -7.08 -8.62 -6.90
C ALA A 45 -6.47 -7.45 -6.09
N PHE A 46 -6.88 -7.25 -4.84
CA PHE A 46 -6.33 -6.22 -3.97
C PHE A 46 -5.00 -6.63 -3.30
N LEU A 47 -4.65 -7.92 -3.26
CA LEU A 47 -3.42 -8.42 -2.63
C LEU A 47 -2.14 -7.71 -3.11
N PRO A 48 -1.92 -7.44 -4.42
CA PRO A 48 -0.73 -6.74 -4.88
C PRO A 48 -0.62 -5.29 -4.36
N VAL A 49 -1.76 -4.62 -4.14
CA VAL A 49 -1.80 -3.26 -3.55
C VAL A 49 -1.36 -3.33 -2.08
N MET A 50 -1.95 -4.25 -1.32
CA MET A 50 -1.64 -4.48 0.09
C MET A 50 -0.15 -4.85 0.29
N SER A 51 0.35 -5.78 -0.52
CA SER A 51 1.73 -6.27 -0.46
C SER A 51 2.76 -5.17 -0.73
N ALA A 52 2.51 -4.32 -1.74
CA ALA A 52 3.37 -3.19 -2.05
C ALA A 52 3.42 -2.17 -0.89
N TYR A 53 2.28 -1.87 -0.29
CA TYR A 53 2.22 -0.98 0.89
C TYR A 53 2.93 -1.55 2.11
N LEU A 54 2.71 -2.83 2.45
CA LEU A 54 3.38 -3.46 3.61
C LEU A 54 4.89 -3.46 3.42
N SER A 55 5.35 -3.74 2.20
CA SER A 55 6.76 -3.69 1.83
C SER A 55 7.32 -2.27 1.94
N LEU A 56 6.60 -1.26 1.45
CA LEU A 56 6.96 0.16 1.59
C LEU A 56 7.08 0.58 3.06
N GLU A 57 6.06 0.28 3.87
CA GLU A 57 6.00 0.65 5.28
C GLU A 57 7.16 0.00 6.06
N GLN A 58 7.42 -1.29 5.81
CA GLN A 58 8.50 -2.01 6.48
C GLN A 58 9.87 -1.48 6.06
N MET A 59 10.11 -1.31 4.76
CA MET A 59 11.38 -0.81 4.24
C MET A 59 11.69 0.61 4.75
N TYR A 60 10.69 1.50 4.76
CA TYR A 60 10.85 2.83 5.31
C TYR A 60 11.12 2.81 6.82
N LYS A 61 10.48 1.90 7.58
CA LYS A 61 10.76 1.74 9.01
C LYS A 61 12.19 1.30 9.28
N GLU A 62 12.72 0.38 8.49
CA GLU A 62 14.05 -0.21 8.67
C GLU A 62 15.19 0.68 8.17
N VAL A 63 15.07 1.16 6.93
CA VAL A 63 16.15 1.82 6.18
C VAL A 63 15.90 3.32 5.99
N GLY A 64 14.63 3.75 6.03
CA GLY A 64 14.23 5.13 5.76
C GLY A 64 14.16 5.43 4.27
N PHE A 65 14.19 6.71 3.93
CA PHE A 65 14.05 7.18 2.55
C PHE A 65 15.26 6.81 1.69
N ASN A 66 15.01 6.02 0.64
CA ASN A 66 15.94 5.65 -0.41
C ASN A 66 15.19 5.36 -1.73
N ASP A 67 15.93 4.97 -2.77
CA ASP A 67 15.37 4.68 -4.10
C ASP A 67 14.41 3.48 -4.06
N ASP A 68 14.66 2.48 -3.20
CA ASP A 68 13.77 1.32 -3.02
C ASP A 68 12.42 1.75 -2.45
N THR A 69 12.40 2.60 -1.42
CA THR A 69 11.15 3.13 -0.86
C THR A 69 10.40 4.02 -1.85
N SER A 70 11.11 4.71 -2.74
CA SER A 70 10.47 5.49 -3.81
C SER A 70 9.82 4.57 -4.83
N SER A 71 10.56 3.53 -5.26
CA SER A 71 10.08 2.51 -6.19
C SER A 71 8.89 1.71 -5.63
N LEU A 72 8.92 1.36 -4.33
CA LEU A 72 7.81 0.68 -3.66
C LEU A 72 6.56 1.55 -3.56
N HIS A 73 6.73 2.86 -3.36
CA HIS A 73 5.60 3.80 -3.39
C HIS A 73 5.01 3.94 -4.80
N GLU A 74 5.82 4.00 -5.84
CA GLU A 74 5.35 3.99 -7.24
C GLU A 74 4.64 2.68 -7.60
N LEU A 75 5.17 1.54 -7.14
CA LEU A 75 4.54 0.24 -7.31
C LEU A 75 3.17 0.19 -6.62
N TYR A 76 3.07 0.69 -5.38
CA TYR A 76 1.80 0.81 -4.67
C TYR A 76 0.78 1.64 -5.48
N LEU A 77 1.18 2.83 -5.96
CA LEU A 77 0.31 3.69 -6.75
C LEU A 77 -0.14 3.02 -8.06
N THR A 78 0.78 2.35 -8.75
CA THR A 78 0.48 1.65 -10.01
C THR A 78 -0.49 0.50 -9.79
N ASN A 79 -0.29 -0.30 -8.75
CA ASN A 79 -1.20 -1.40 -8.41
C ASN A 79 -2.57 -0.86 -7.97
N LEU A 80 -2.60 0.22 -7.19
CA LEU A 80 -3.84 0.84 -6.74
C LEU A 80 -4.64 1.39 -7.91
N ASP A 81 -3.99 2.09 -8.85
CA ASP A 81 -4.64 2.64 -10.04
C ASP A 81 -5.22 1.52 -10.92
N LYS A 82 -4.46 0.44 -11.15
CA LYS A 82 -4.97 -0.74 -11.87
C LYS A 82 -6.21 -1.34 -11.20
N PHE A 83 -6.14 -1.57 -9.89
CA PHE A 83 -7.27 -2.11 -9.13
C PHE A 83 -8.50 -1.20 -9.22
N LYS A 84 -8.31 0.10 -9.04
CA LYS A 84 -9.41 1.07 -9.15
C LYS A 84 -10.05 1.12 -10.54
N ASN A 85 -9.22 1.07 -11.58
CA ASN A 85 -9.71 1.06 -12.95
C ASN A 85 -10.45 -0.24 -13.31
N GLU A 86 -10.00 -1.38 -12.80
CA GLU A 86 -10.62 -2.68 -13.07
C GLU A 86 -11.96 -2.87 -12.33
N TYR A 87 -12.08 -2.31 -11.12
CA TYR A 87 -13.24 -2.47 -10.25
C TYR A 87 -14.09 -1.19 -10.09
N GLU A 88 -13.84 -0.17 -10.91
CA GLU A 88 -14.56 1.13 -10.94
C GLU A 88 -14.63 1.86 -9.57
N LEU A 89 -13.50 1.93 -8.85
CA LEU A 89 -13.34 2.50 -7.49
C LEU A 89 -12.57 3.82 -7.38
#